data_AF-A0A849IEA3-F1
#
_entry.id   AF-A0A849IEA3-F1
#
_cell.length_a   1.000
_cell.length_b   1.000
_cell.length_c   1.000
_cell.angle_alpha   90.00
_cell.angle_beta   90.00
_cell.angle_gamma   90.00
#
_symmetry.space_group_name_H-M   'P 1'
#
loop_
_entity.id
_entity.type
_entity.pdbx_description
1 polymer ?
#
loop_
_entity_poly.entity_id
_entity_poly.type
_entity_poly.pdbx_seq_one_letter_code
_entity_poly.pdbx_strand_id
1 'polypeptide(L)'
;EAAQTCRKLHELLKEKMVFALKLTGEPLPHGKEIRLECGGLQGIRKALGAEEGMGVSKLVLLSMEIFGDLDSLPYPEIVKSVSSYEPRPRRK
;
A
#
# COMPACT_ATOMS: atom_id res chain seq x y z
N GLU A 1 1.05 13.81 -13.69
CA GLU A 1 1.50 13.70 -12.28
C GLU A 1 1.09 12.43 -11.56
N ALA A 2 -0.21 12.13 -11.38
CA ALA A 2 -0.66 11.02 -10.52
C ALA A 2 0.03 9.65 -10.76
N ALA A 3 0.31 9.29 -12.02
CA ALA A 3 0.97 8.03 -12.35
C ALA A 3 2.44 7.94 -11.86
N GLN A 4 3.14 9.06 -11.72
CA GLN A 4 4.50 9.09 -11.18
C GLN A 4 4.45 8.96 -9.65
N THR A 5 3.51 9.64 -9.01
CA THR A 5 3.27 9.55 -7.56
C THR A 5 2.93 8.12 -7.13
N CYS A 6 2.05 7.43 -7.87
CA CYS A 6 1.72 6.04 -7.58
C CYS A 6 2.93 5.10 -7.74
N ARG A 7 3.80 5.37 -8.73
CA ARG A 7 5.06 4.61 -8.89
C ARG A 7 6.03 4.85 -7.73
N LYS A 8 6.22 6.12 -7.32
CA LYS A 8 7.04 6.45 -6.14
C LYS A 8 6.50 5.74 -4.90
N LEU A 9 5.18 5.77 -4.69
CA LEU A 9 4.55 5.08 -3.58
C LEU A 9 4.81 3.57 -3.62
N HIS A 10 4.69 2.94 -4.80
CA HIS A 10 4.94 1.51 -4.95
C HIS A 10 6.37 1.12 -4.54
N GLU A 11 7.38 1.87 -5.01
CA GLU A 11 8.77 1.61 -4.63
C GLU A 11 9.02 1.82 -3.12
N LEU A 12 8.43 2.86 -2.54
CA LEU A 12 8.50 3.08 -1.08
C LEU A 12 7.84 1.93 -0.30
N LEU A 13 6.67 1.45 -0.76
CA LEU A 13 6.03 0.29 -0.16
C LEU A 13 6.93 -0.95 -0.28
N LYS A 14 7.53 -1.21 -1.45
CA LYS A 14 8.48 -2.34 -1.60
C LYS A 14 9.60 -2.25 -0.58
N GLU A 15 10.24 -1.07 -0.44
CA GLU A 15 11.34 -0.85 0.50
C GLU A 15 10.91 -1.07 1.96
N LYS A 16 9.81 -0.45 2.40
CA LYS A 16 9.37 -0.54 3.80
C LYS A 16 8.79 -1.90 4.17
N MET A 17 8.39 -2.71 3.19
CA MET A 17 7.71 -4.00 3.41
C MET A 17 8.61 -5.21 3.17
N VAL A 18 9.89 -5.02 2.84
CA VAL A 18 10.85 -6.12 2.59
C VAL A 18 10.82 -7.16 3.72
N PHE A 19 10.84 -6.71 4.97
CA PHE A 19 10.82 -7.61 6.14
C PHE A 19 9.44 -8.24 6.35
N ALA A 20 8.38 -7.44 6.29
CA ALA A 20 7.01 -7.88 6.57
C ALA A 20 6.53 -8.97 5.61
N LEU A 21 6.87 -8.85 4.33
CA LEU A 21 6.50 -9.80 3.29
C LEU A 21 7.61 -10.81 2.96
N LYS A 22 8.74 -10.76 3.68
CA LYS A 22 9.95 -11.57 3.40
C LYS A 22 10.30 -11.49 1.91
N LEU A 23 10.39 -10.29 1.36
CA LEU A 23 10.69 -10.08 -0.05
C LEU A 23 12.16 -10.48 -0.29
N THR A 24 12.39 -11.37 -1.26
CA THR A 24 13.72 -11.86 -1.60
C THR A 24 13.91 -11.76 -3.12
N GLY A 25 14.68 -10.78 -3.56
CA GLY A 25 14.94 -10.53 -4.99
C GLY A 25 13.73 -10.01 -5.77
N GLU A 26 13.95 -9.78 -7.06
CA GLU A 26 12.92 -9.38 -8.03
C GLU A 26 12.89 -10.37 -9.21
N PRO A 27 11.72 -10.62 -9.83
CA PRO A 27 10.40 -10.06 -9.52
C PRO A 27 9.74 -10.68 -8.28
N LEU A 28 8.80 -9.96 -7.67
CA LEU A 28 8.04 -10.48 -6.53
C LEU A 28 7.10 -11.62 -6.96
N PRO A 29 6.93 -12.68 -6.15
CA PRO A 29 5.84 -13.62 -6.36
C PRO A 29 4.50 -12.90 -6.37
N HIS A 30 3.63 -13.22 -7.34
CA HIS A 30 2.36 -12.52 -7.57
C HIS A 30 1.51 -12.33 -6.29
N GLY A 31 1.44 -13.36 -5.43
CA GLY A 31 0.71 -13.25 -4.16
C GLY A 31 1.28 -12.19 -3.20
N LYS A 32 2.60 -11.97 -3.20
CA LYS A 32 3.25 -10.93 -2.40
C LYS A 32 3.04 -9.54 -3.02
N GLU A 33 3.03 -9.45 -4.35
CA GLU A 33 2.72 -8.22 -5.08
C GLU A 33 1.29 -7.74 -4.78
N ILE A 34 0.30 -8.64 -4.88
CA ILE A 34 -1.09 -8.32 -4.51
C ILE A 34 -1.22 -7.90 -3.04
N ARG A 35 -0.51 -8.58 -2.12
CA ARG A 35 -0.52 -8.19 -0.70
C ARG A 35 0.11 -6.82 -0.47
N LEU A 36 1.19 -6.51 -1.19
CA LEU A 36 1.86 -5.22 -1.12
C LEU A 36 0.96 -4.10 -1.61
N GLU A 37 0.41 -4.24 -2.82
CA GLU A 37 -0.41 -3.22 -3.47
C GLU A 37 -1.75 -3.04 -2.76
N CYS A 38 -2.56 -4.10 -2.67
CA CYS A 38 -3.90 -4.00 -2.08
C CYS A 38 -3.84 -3.79 -0.57
N GLY A 39 -2.94 -4.48 0.12
CA GLY A 39 -2.76 -4.32 1.57
C GLY A 39 -2.21 -2.93 1.93
N GLY A 40 -1.31 -2.39 1.11
CA GLY A 40 -0.75 -1.05 1.27
C GLY A 40 -1.81 0.02 1.08
N LEU A 41 -2.58 -0.06 -0.01
CA LEU A 41 -3.69 0.86 -0.26
C LEU A 41 -4.78 0.77 0.82
N GLN A 42 -5.08 -0.43 1.31
CA GLN A 42 -6.00 -0.61 2.44
C GLN A 42 -5.47 0.07 3.71
N GLY A 43 -4.16 -0.04 3.98
CA GLY A 43 -3.51 0.60 5.13
C GLY A 43 -3.57 2.13 5.07
N ILE A 44 -3.25 2.71 3.91
CA ILE A 44 -3.32 4.16 3.69
C ILE A 44 -4.76 4.66 3.87
N ARG A 45 -5.73 3.93 3.30
CA ARG A 45 -7.16 4.26 3.46
C ARG A 45 -7.60 4.23 4.92
N LYS A 46 -7.20 3.22 5.68
CA LYS A 46 -7.47 3.14 7.12
C LYS A 46 -6.84 4.29 7.89
N ALA A 47 -5.58 4.63 7.59
CA ALA A 47 -4.88 5.73 8.24
C ALA A 47 -5.52 7.10 7.98
N LEU A 48 -6.13 7.27 6.80
CA LEU A 48 -6.88 8.48 6.44
C LEU A 48 -8.32 8.50 6.94
N GLY A 49 -8.85 7.37 7.44
CA GLY A 49 -10.29 7.24 7.71
C GLY A 49 -11.15 7.44 6.45
N ALA A 50 -10.62 7.08 5.28
CA ALA A 50 -11.28 7.31 4.00
C ALA A 50 -12.28 6.20 3.63
N GLU A 51 -13.35 6.58 2.92
CA GLU A 51 -14.40 5.68 2.45
C GLU A 51 -13.89 4.58 1.51
N GLU A 52 -14.55 3.42 1.55
CA GLU A 52 -14.28 2.35 0.59
C GLU A 52 -14.65 2.78 -0.84
N GLY A 53 -13.87 2.34 -1.83
CA GLY A 53 -14.09 2.69 -3.24
C GLY A 53 -13.51 4.04 -3.67
N MET A 54 -12.86 4.79 -2.77
CA MET A 54 -12.08 5.97 -3.16
C MET A 54 -11.02 5.60 -4.19
N GLY A 55 -10.99 6.33 -5.31
CA GLY A 55 -10.01 6.09 -6.37
C GLY A 55 -8.57 6.27 -5.88
N VAL A 56 -7.68 5.38 -6.33
CA VAL A 56 -6.28 5.32 -5.87
C VAL A 56 -5.58 6.67 -5.98
N SER A 57 -5.68 7.35 -7.12
CA SER A 57 -5.05 8.66 -7.31
C SER A 57 -5.52 9.69 -6.27
N LYS A 58 -6.82 9.70 -5.95
CA LYS A 58 -7.39 10.61 -4.94
C LYS A 58 -6.90 10.26 -3.54
N LEU A 59 -6.83 8.96 -3.23
CA LEU A 59 -6.32 8.47 -1.95
C LEU A 59 -4.86 8.88 -1.72
N VAL A 60 -4.02 8.72 -2.74
CA VAL A 60 -2.59 9.05 -2.66
C VAL A 60 -2.39 10.56 -2.52
N LEU A 61 -3.09 11.38 -3.30
CA LEU A 61 -3.00 12.84 -3.19
C LEU A 61 -3.49 13.32 -1.82
N LEU A 62 -4.62 12.80 -1.33
CA LEU A 62 -5.10 13.12 0.02
C LEU A 62 -4.09 12.71 1.10
N SER A 63 -3.42 11.57 0.94
CA SER A 63 -2.39 11.15 1.89
C SER A 63 -1.21 12.13 1.94
N MET A 64 -0.81 12.70 0.80
CA MET A 64 0.23 13.72 0.75
C MET A 64 -0.25 15.05 1.35
N GLU A 65 -1.51 15.41 1.16
CA GLU A 65 -2.08 16.62 1.77
C GLU A 65 -2.11 16.53 3.31
N ILE A 66 -2.47 15.37 3.85
CA ILE A 66 -2.59 15.16 5.31
C ILE A 66 -1.25 14.91 5.98
N PHE A 67 -0.37 14.10 5.37
CA PHE A 67 0.90 13.67 5.97
C PHE A 67 2.13 14.42 5.41
N GLY A 68 1.95 15.31 4.43
CA GLY A 68 3.00 16.12 3.82
C GLY A 68 3.65 15.48 2.59
N ASP A 69 4.21 14.27 2.73
CA ASP A 69 4.80 13.50 1.62
C ASP A 69 4.58 11.99 1.82
N LEU A 70 4.85 11.20 0.78
CA LEU A 70 4.77 9.75 0.82
C LEU A 70 5.73 9.15 1.86
N ASP A 71 6.92 9.73 2.01
CA ASP A 71 7.91 9.30 2.99
C ASP A 71 7.44 9.48 4.46
N SER A 72 6.45 10.34 4.69
CA SER A 72 5.89 10.65 6.02
C SER A 72 4.63 9.86 6.36
N LEU A 73 4.22 8.91 5.50
CA LEU A 73 3.08 8.06 5.76
C LEU A 73 3.29 7.24 7.05
N PRO A 74 2.21 6.87 7.75
CA PRO A 74 2.28 6.02 8.94
C PRO A 74 2.59 4.55 8.56
N TYR A 75 3.80 4.31 8.06
CA TYR A 75 4.26 2.99 7.62
C TYR A 75 4.06 1.88 8.65
N PRO A 76 4.26 2.07 9.96
CA PRO A 76 3.97 1.02 10.94
C PRO A 76 2.52 0.50 10.88
N GLU A 77 1.54 1.39 10.67
CA GLU A 77 0.12 1.01 10.54
C GLU A 77 -0.17 0.37 9.18
N ILE A 78 0.47 0.87 8.13
CA ILE A 78 0.34 0.30 6.78
C ILE A 78 0.94 -1.11 6.73
N VAL A 79 2.10 -1.34 7.36
CA VAL A 79 2.76 -2.65 7.49
C VAL A 79 1.83 -3.65 8.17
N LYS A 80 1.14 -3.24 9.25
CA LYS A 80 0.14 -4.10 9.91
C LYS A 80 -0.97 -4.51 8.93
N SER A 81 -1.50 -3.55 8.17
CA SER A 81 -2.53 -3.81 7.17
C SER A 81 -2.08 -4.77 6.08
N VAL A 82 -0.86 -4.60 5.54
CA VAL A 82 -0.23 -5.51 4.56
C VAL A 82 -0.05 -6.92 5.13
N SER A 83 0.40 -7.01 6.38
CA SER A 83 0.64 -8.27 7.08
C SER A 83 -0.66 -9.03 7.35
N SER A 84 -1.77 -8.32 7.61
CA SER A 84 -3.10 -8.91 7.81
C SER A 84 -3.91 -9.09 6.51
N TYR A 85 -3.41 -8.61 5.37
CA TYR A 85 -4.18 -8.65 4.13
C TYR A 85 -4.32 -10.08 3.61
N GLU A 86 -5.56 -10.53 3.44
CA GLU A 86 -5.91 -11.80 2.82
C GLU A 86 -6.60 -11.57 1.48
N PRO A 87 -6.13 -12.20 0.39
CA PRO A 87 -6.83 -12.19 -0.88
C PRO A 87 -8.24 -12.75 -0.72
N ARG A 88 -9.20 -12.22 -1.50
CA ARG A 88 -10.57 -12.73 -1.47
C ARG A 88 -10.57 -14.26 -1.70
N PRO A 89 -11.21 -15.04 -0.83
CA PRO A 89 -11.27 -16.48 -1.00
C PRO A 89 -11.96 -16.83 -2.32
N ARG A 90 -11.47 -17.87 -2.99
CA ARG A 90 -12.14 -18.43 -4.17
C ARG A 90 -13.55 -18.87 -3.76
N ARG A 91 -14.57 -18.34 -4.43
CA ARG A 91 -15.92 -18.92 -4.37
C ARG A 91 -15.85 -20.32 -4.99
N LYS A 92 -16.29 -21.33 -4.25
CA LYS A 92 -16.52 -22.69 -4.77
C LYS A 92 -17.72 -22.69 -5.70
#